data_AF-C7EN03-F1
#
_entry.id   AF-C7EN03-F1
#
_cell.length_a   1.000
_cell.length_b   1.000
_cell.length_c   1.000
_cell.angle_alpha   90.00
_cell.angle_beta   90.00
_cell.angle_gamma   90.00
#
_symmetry.space_group_name_H-M   'P 1'
#
loop_
_entity.id
_entity.type
_entity.pdbx_description
1 polymer ?
#
loop_
_entity_poly.entity_id
_entity_poly.type
_entity_poly.pdbx_seq_one_letter_code
_entity_poly.pdbx_strand_id
1 'polypeptide(L)'
;CFVDNNGTCHLYYQYNPTALVAGNQHWGHATSRDLYTWENQQIALYATEDSQIFSGSIVVDVNNTSGFFPNQNNGVVAIYTLNTKDEQVQDIAYSYDGGYT
;
A
#
# COMPACT_ATOMS: atom_id res chain seq x y z
N CYS A 1 1.61 8.25 0.51
CA CYS A 1 2.99 8.13 -0.02
C CYS A 1 3.97 8.26 1.14
N PHE A 2 5.17 7.71 1.01
CA PHE A 2 6.27 7.94 1.95
C PHE A 2 7.60 7.97 1.20
N VAL A 3 8.67 8.40 1.85
CA VAL A 3 10.05 8.33 1.32
C VAL A 3 10.83 7.35 2.19
N ASP A 4 11.46 6.35 1.56
CA ASP A 4 12.26 5.35 2.26
C ASP A 4 13.64 5.91 2.66
N ASN A 5 14.41 5.12 3.42
CA ASN A 5 15.75 5.51 3.86
C ASN A 5 16.77 5.65 2.70
N ASN A 6 16.43 5.17 1.49
CA ASN A 6 17.25 5.30 0.29
C ASN A 6 16.89 6.53 -0.56
N GLY A 7 15.95 7.36 -0.09
CA GLY A 7 15.44 8.53 -0.80
C GLY A 7 14.45 8.20 -1.92
N THR A 8 13.91 6.99 -1.95
CA THR A 8 12.88 6.56 -2.90
C THR A 8 11.51 6.97 -2.38
N CYS A 9 10.75 7.73 -3.16
CA CYS A 9 9.35 8.01 -2.89
C CYS A 9 8.47 6.86 -3.38
N HIS A 10 7.57 6.39 -2.52
CA HIS A 10 6.56 5.39 -2.83
C HIS A 10 5.18 6.06 -2.91
N LEU A 11 4.56 5.98 -4.07
CA LEU A 11 3.19 6.44 -4.34
C LEU A 11 2.28 5.22 -4.52
N TYR A 12 1.17 5.22 -3.79
CA TYR A 12 0.11 4.23 -3.93
C TYR A 12 -1.16 4.94 -4.41
N TYR A 13 -1.94 4.26 -5.24
CA TYR A 13 -3.13 4.84 -5.85
C TYR A 13 -4.22 3.80 -6.08
N GLN A 14 -5.46 4.27 -6.07
CA GLN A 14 -6.64 3.45 -6.35
C GLN A 14 -6.55 2.94 -7.79
N TYR A 15 -6.52 1.62 -7.97
CA TYR A 15 -6.27 1.01 -9.26
C TYR A 15 -7.26 -0.10 -9.58
N ASN A 16 -7.87 -0.03 -10.76
CA ASN A 16 -8.62 -1.15 -11.33
C ASN A 16 -7.80 -1.76 -12.49
N PRO A 17 -7.20 -2.94 -12.32
CA PRO A 17 -6.38 -3.57 -13.36
C PRO A 17 -7.20 -4.11 -14.54
N THR A 18 -8.53 -4.19 -14.40
CA THR A 18 -9.41 -4.89 -15.35
C THR A 18 -10.28 -3.96 -16.19
N ALA A 19 -10.43 -2.68 -15.80
CA ALA A 19 -11.28 -1.73 -16.51
C ALA A 19 -10.87 -0.27 -16.26
N LEU A 20 -11.29 0.62 -17.16
CA LEU A 20 -11.08 2.07 -17.06
C LEU A 20 -12.14 2.79 -16.18
N VAL A 21 -12.86 2.03 -15.37
CA VAL A 21 -13.92 2.52 -14.45
C VAL A 21 -13.70 1.95 -13.06
N ALA A 22 -14.31 2.56 -12.04
CA ALA A 22 -14.30 2.03 -10.68
C ALA A 22 -15.05 0.68 -10.58
N GLY A 23 -14.65 -0.21 -9.66
CA GLY A 23 -15.36 -1.47 -9.42
C GLY A 23 -14.52 -2.64 -8.91
N ASN A 24 -13.20 -2.59 -9.06
CA ASN A 24 -12.27 -3.63 -8.59
C ASN A 24 -11.00 -2.94 -8.08
N GLN A 25 -11.11 -2.21 -6.96
CA GLN A 25 -10.02 -1.37 -6.45
C GLN A 25 -8.96 -2.19 -5.72
N HIS A 26 -7.73 -2.04 -6.17
CA HIS A 26 -6.47 -2.47 -5.56
C HIS A 26 -5.63 -1.22 -5.25
N TRP A 27 -4.52 -1.38 -4.52
CA TRP A 27 -3.50 -0.35 -4.49
C TRP A 27 -2.44 -0.62 -5.55
N GLY A 28 -2.48 0.16 -6.64
CA GLY A 28 -1.35 0.28 -7.55
C GLY A 28 -0.18 0.99 -6.86
N HIS A 29 1.03 0.77 -7.35
CA HIS A 29 2.26 1.27 -6.75
C HIS A 29 3.22 1.79 -7.81
N ALA A 30 3.81 2.96 -7.54
CA ALA A 30 4.89 3.52 -8.34
C ALA A 30 5.95 4.13 -7.43
N THR A 31 7.20 4.09 -7.89
CA THR A 31 8.35 4.67 -7.18
C THR A 31 9.02 5.77 -7.97
N SER A 32 9.65 6.71 -7.27
CA SER A 32 10.40 7.81 -7.90
C SER A 32 11.52 8.31 -7.00
N ARG A 33 12.61 8.80 -7.60
CA ARG A 33 13.69 9.50 -6.88
C ARG A 33 13.59 11.03 -6.96
N ASP A 34 12.75 11.54 -7.84
CA ASP A 34 12.66 12.98 -8.17
C ASP A 34 11.22 13.54 -8.11
N LEU A 35 10.23 12.68 -7.79
CA LEU A 35 8.79 12.97 -7.80
C LEU A 35 8.21 13.34 -9.18
N TYR A 36 8.99 13.20 -10.24
CA TYR A 36 8.63 13.59 -11.59
C TYR A 36 8.65 12.39 -12.54
N THR A 37 9.73 11.62 -12.49
CA THR A 37 9.94 10.39 -13.25
C THR A 37 9.51 9.21 -12.39
N TRP A 38 8.53 8.43 -12.86
CA TRP A 38 7.94 7.33 -12.10
C TRP A 38 8.19 5.98 -12.77
N GLU A 39 8.53 4.99 -11.95
CA GLU A 39 8.61 3.58 -12.33
C GLU A 39 7.39 2.85 -11.77
N ASN A 40 6.60 2.23 -12.65
CA ASN A 40 5.47 1.41 -12.24
C ASN A 40 5.98 0.13 -11.58
N GLN A 41 5.45 -0.17 -10.41
CA GLN A 41 5.72 -1.40 -9.68
C GLN A 41 4.55 -2.36 -9.84
N GLN A 42 4.67 -3.57 -9.27
CA GLN A 42 3.54 -4.47 -9.17
C GLN A 42 2.44 -3.87 -8.27
N ILE A 43 1.22 -4.39 -8.37
CA ILE A 43 0.15 -4.03 -7.42
C ILE A 43 0.62 -4.42 -6.02
N ALA A 44 0.58 -3.47 -5.09
CA ALA A 44 1.09 -3.65 -3.74
C ALA A 44 0.07 -4.34 -2.81
N LEU A 45 -1.23 -4.01 -2.95
CA LEU A 45 -2.29 -4.66 -2.18
C LEU A 45 -3.41 -5.11 -3.10
N TYR A 46 -3.64 -6.41 -3.12
CA TYR A 46 -4.70 -7.03 -3.89
C TYR A 46 -6.00 -7.15 -3.10
N ALA A 47 -7.11 -6.80 -3.73
CA ALA A 47 -8.43 -7.14 -3.24
C ALA A 47 -8.73 -8.65 -3.39
N THR A 48 -9.67 -9.15 -2.60
CA THR A 48 -10.29 -10.46 -2.81
C THR A 48 -11.51 -10.32 -3.73
N GLU A 49 -12.10 -11.43 -4.19
CA GLU A 49 -13.25 -11.39 -5.10
C GLU A 49 -14.44 -10.60 -4.53
N ASP A 50 -14.64 -10.64 -3.21
CA ASP A 50 -15.76 -10.00 -2.52
C ASP A 50 -15.38 -8.67 -1.82
N SER A 51 -14.20 -8.12 -2.12
CA SER A 51 -13.72 -6.89 -1.48
C SER A 51 -13.10 -5.89 -2.46
N GLN A 52 -12.89 -4.68 -1.95
CA GLN A 52 -12.16 -3.61 -2.60
C GLN A 52 -11.23 -2.95 -1.58
N ILE A 53 -9.99 -2.72 -1.97
CA ILE A 53 -9.01 -2.02 -1.14
C ILE A 53 -9.19 -0.53 -1.40
N PHE A 54 -9.86 0.16 -0.48
CA PHE A 54 -10.10 1.60 -0.59
C PHE A 54 -8.93 2.42 -0.05
N SER A 55 -9.06 3.74 -0.14
CA SER A 55 -8.04 4.70 0.29
C SER A 55 -7.55 4.45 1.72
N GLY A 56 -6.35 4.94 1.99
CA GLY A 56 -5.69 4.79 3.27
C GLY A 56 -4.37 5.54 3.33
N SER A 57 -3.55 5.15 4.30
CA SER A 57 -2.26 5.75 4.59
C SER A 57 -1.22 4.68 4.89
N ILE A 58 0.05 5.10 4.96
CA ILE A 58 1.17 4.23 5.28
C ILE A 58 1.99 4.88 6.39
N VAL A 59 2.49 4.05 7.30
CA VAL A 59 3.49 4.41 8.32
C VAL A 59 4.70 3.47 8.23
N VAL A 60 5.88 3.99 8.54
CA VAL A 60 7.07 3.16 8.76
C VAL A 60 7.18 2.88 10.25
N ASP A 61 7.04 1.62 10.64
CA ASP A 61 7.05 1.19 12.04
C ASP A 61 8.49 0.94 12.54
N VAL A 62 9.26 2.03 12.64
CA VAL A 62 10.70 1.99 12.96
C VAL A 62 11.04 1.33 14.30
N ASN A 63 10.11 1.37 15.26
CA ASN A 63 10.28 0.86 16.61
C ASN A 63 9.54 -0.46 16.84
N ASN A 64 9.03 -1.10 15.78
CA ASN A 64 8.25 -2.33 15.86
C ASN A 64 7.11 -2.26 16.90
N THR A 65 6.37 -1.14 16.93
CA THR A 65 5.23 -0.95 17.83
C THR A 65 4.05 -1.85 17.47
N SER A 66 3.97 -2.29 16.22
CA SER A 66 3.01 -3.29 15.76
C SER A 66 3.34 -4.71 16.20
N GLY A 67 4.62 -5.01 16.46
CA GLY A 67 5.11 -6.37 16.72
C GLY A 67 5.42 -7.19 15.46
N PHE A 68 5.14 -6.69 14.25
CA PHE A 68 5.35 -7.43 13.00
C PHE A 68 6.83 -7.56 12.59
N PHE A 69 7.71 -6.67 13.05
CA PHE A 69 9.06 -6.46 12.52
C PHE A 69 10.15 -6.70 13.57
N PRO A 70 10.34 -7.93 14.09
CA PRO A 70 11.30 -8.19 15.16
C PRO A 70 12.76 -7.94 14.77
N ASN A 71 13.09 -7.99 13.47
CA ASN A 71 14.45 -7.96 12.95
C ASN A 71 14.70 -6.83 11.92
N GLN A 72 13.80 -5.83 11.84
CA GLN A 72 13.97 -4.70 10.91
C GLN A 72 13.35 -3.41 11.45
N ASN A 73 13.90 -2.26 11.05
CA ASN A 73 13.47 -0.92 11.46
C ASN A 73 12.90 -0.10 10.29
N ASN A 74 12.66 -0.74 9.15
CA ASN A 74 12.05 -0.16 7.95
C ASN A 74 10.75 -0.88 7.56
N GLY A 75 10.10 -1.54 8.52
CA GLY A 75 8.82 -2.21 8.30
C GLY A 75 7.74 -1.20 7.89
N VAL A 76 7.00 -1.52 6.83
CA VAL A 76 5.97 -0.63 6.29
C VAL A 76 4.61 -1.19 6.65
N VAL A 77 3.74 -0.37 7.25
CA VAL A 77 2.36 -0.73 7.58
C VAL A 77 1.41 0.14 6.78
N ALA A 78 0.56 -0.49 5.98
CA ALA A 78 -0.58 0.14 5.34
C ALA A 78 -1.80 0.06 6.24
N ILE A 79 -2.53 1.16 6.34
CA ILE A 79 -3.80 1.27 7.06
C ILE A 79 -4.82 1.75 6.05
N TYR A 80 -5.81 0.93 5.73
CA TYR A 80 -6.70 1.15 4.61
C TYR A 80 -8.14 0.82 4.93
N THR A 81 -9.07 1.36 4.14
CA THR A 81 -10.47 0.96 4.23
C THR A 81 -10.68 -0.31 3.42
N LEU A 82 -11.09 -1.39 4.07
CA LEU A 82 -11.58 -2.59 3.40
C LEU A 82 -13.08 -2.38 3.13
N ASN A 83 -13.45 -2.26 1.86
CA ASN A 83 -14.83 -2.13 1.43
C ASN A 83 -15.33 -3.50 0.96
N THR A 84 -16.41 -3.98 1.57
CA THR A 84 -17.14 -5.18 1.14
C THR A 84 -18.52 -4.77 0.63
N LYS A 85 -19.35 -5.75 0.29
CA LYS A 85 -20.76 -5.51 -0.06
C LYS A 85 -21.54 -4.86 1.10
N ASP A 86 -21.23 -5.25 2.33
CA ASP A 86 -22.08 -4.96 3.49
C ASP A 86 -21.52 -3.82 4.36
N GLU A 87 -20.20 -3.60 4.36
CA GLU A 87 -19.57 -2.62 5.24
C GLU A 87 -18.24 -2.03 4.71
N GLN A 88 -17.83 -0.94 5.35
CA GLN A 88 -16.49 -0.36 5.25
C GLN A 88 -15.83 -0.37 6.63
N VAL A 89 -14.74 -1.12 6.74
CA VAL A 89 -13.96 -1.24 7.98
C VAL A 89 -12.53 -0.78 7.76
N GLN A 90 -11.81 -0.49 8.83
CA GLN A 90 -10.38 -0.17 8.76
C GLN A 90 -9.58 -1.44 8.99
N ASP A 91 -8.68 -1.73 8.06
CA ASP A 91 -7.82 -2.90 8.09
C ASP A 91 -6.35 -2.49 7.91
N ILE A 92 -5.45 -3.41 8.20
CA ILE A 92 -4.01 -3.19 8.12
C ILE A 92 -3.32 -4.29 7.32
N ALA A 93 -2.28 -3.91 6.58
CA ALA A 93 -1.35 -4.83 5.94
C ALA A 93 0.08 -4.39 6.26
N TYR A 94 1.04 -5.30 6.19
CA TYR A 94 2.43 -5.00 6.49
C TYR A 94 3.37 -5.60 5.45
N SER A 95 4.47 -4.91 5.19
CA SER A 95 5.46 -5.26 4.19
C SER A 95 6.84 -5.36 4.81
N TYR A 96 7.52 -6.48 4.51
CA TYR A 96 8.90 -6.72 4.91
C TYR A 96 9.93 -6.24 3.87
N ASP A 97 9.51 -5.94 2.65
CA ASP A 97 10.39 -5.65 1.52
C ASP A 97 10.49 -4.16 1.16
N GLY A 98 10.06 -3.28 2.07
CA GLY A 98 10.12 -1.83 1.88
C GLY A 98 8.87 -1.26 1.19
N GLY A 99 7.74 -1.96 1.27
CA GLY A 99 6.45 -1.50 0.76
C GLY A 99 6.20 -1.86 -0.70
N TYR A 100 6.87 -2.88 -1.24
CA TYR A 100 6.57 -3.40 -2.57
C TYR A 100 5.47 -4.45 -2.51
N THR A 101 5.51 -5.34 -1.50
CA THR A 101 4.48 -6.37 -1.23
C THR A 101 4.23 -6.60 0.26
#